data_AF-A0A1B1MGZ7-F1
#
_entry.id   AF-A0A1B1MGZ7-F1
#
_cell.length_a   1.000
_cell.length_b   1.000
_cell.length_c   1.000
_cell.angle_alpha   90.00
_cell.angle_beta   90.00
_cell.angle_gamma   90.00
#
_symmetry.space_group_name_H-M   'P 1'
#
loop_
_entity.id
_entity.type
_entity.pdbx_description
1 polymer ?
#
loop_
_entity_poly.entity_id
_entity_poly.type
_entity_poly.pdbx_seq_one_letter_code
_entity_poly.pdbx_strand_id
1 'polypeptide(L)'
;MSGEPPRAARWLTGTGTAIRRAAFPALQSAARRESAAVLHLRRPSGPPSGTGSGPGRPYERLEDGCAVLRVVRAVGAGGYDGYQLQGACGDLTVTCRTGPTRLMAPAVSLGMLQEKGEFPSETLRAIQHWSANQGELAEWINRIRQRHGEGLRLIVWDDTGFELPWELFWVPADEQHGLGGGLLGALLVMARWTTVHGEDEGLPRETGPCRGRVLAYLHEDMTDDGSVFSPYDHAVHDTMTPFLQALDLPMPDDRTGLVYMGCHGTYGEVVMRLTLGDRTWAEFNTRDMHVLREDRSLVCLNACHSGRFVPNHVQGEEALRGFAELFLRKGAGGCIVTAGKVGDQEARALVRRLLKEVAARPDLPITETLRDFRARAVHDFGTLAAIPTTRNDDGQVDKVGQKRVLRLLYAFMFHYYGHPRTTLRLVAGEEHSAGGGDPW
;
A
#
# COMPACT_ATOMS: atom_id res chain seq x y z
N MET A 1 -47.15 10.26 -49.01
CA MET A 1 -46.46 10.61 -47.74
C MET A 1 -46.63 9.44 -46.79
N SER A 2 -45.60 8.59 -46.71
CA SER A 2 -45.50 7.45 -45.78
C SER A 2 -44.03 7.07 -45.74
N GLY A 3 -43.34 7.47 -44.66
CA GLY A 3 -41.93 7.24 -44.45
C GLY A 3 -41.66 5.85 -43.87
N GLU A 4 -40.82 5.08 -44.56
CA GLU A 4 -40.24 3.83 -44.06
C GLU A 4 -39.02 4.11 -43.16
N PRO A 5 -38.75 3.25 -42.15
CA PRO A 5 -37.66 3.41 -41.20
C PRO A 5 -36.31 2.90 -41.74
N PRO A 6 -35.16 3.39 -41.21
CA PRO A 6 -33.85 3.01 -41.70
C PRO A 6 -33.39 1.64 -41.20
N ARG A 7 -32.74 0.91 -42.12
CA ARG A 7 -32.16 -0.43 -41.94
C ARG A 7 -30.90 -0.39 -41.07
N ALA A 8 -30.81 -1.35 -40.14
CA ALA A 8 -29.62 -1.65 -39.34
C ALA A 8 -28.49 -2.26 -40.18
N ALA A 9 -27.26 -1.84 -39.91
CA ALA A 9 -26.04 -2.33 -40.54
C ALA A 9 -25.66 -3.73 -40.03
N ARG A 10 -25.64 -4.70 -40.94
CA ARG A 10 -25.01 -6.02 -40.80
C ARG A 10 -23.51 -5.86 -41.03
N TRP A 11 -22.69 -6.21 -40.04
CA TRP A 11 -21.24 -6.35 -40.23
C TRP A 11 -20.88 -7.76 -40.69
N LEU A 12 -20.02 -7.79 -41.71
CA LEU A 12 -19.55 -8.93 -42.48
C LEU A 12 -18.60 -9.83 -41.68
N THR A 13 -18.87 -11.13 -41.67
CA THR A 13 -17.92 -12.18 -41.33
C THR A 13 -16.95 -12.40 -42.50
N GLY A 14 -15.68 -12.06 -42.29
CA GLY A 14 -14.60 -12.34 -43.24
C GLY A 14 -14.20 -13.81 -43.24
N THR A 15 -14.34 -14.44 -44.41
CA THR A 15 -13.78 -15.73 -44.80
C THR A 15 -12.29 -15.60 -45.09
N GLY A 16 -11.45 -16.50 -44.54
CA GLY A 16 -10.02 -16.55 -44.82
C GLY A 16 -9.42 -17.95 -44.62
N THR A 17 -9.42 -18.73 -45.71
CA THR A 17 -8.44 -19.73 -46.15
C THR A 17 -7.92 -20.82 -45.19
N ALA A 18 -8.30 -22.05 -45.53
CA ALA A 18 -7.78 -23.31 -45.03
C ALA A 18 -6.34 -23.58 -45.47
N ILE A 19 -5.46 -23.92 -44.52
CA ILE A 19 -4.20 -24.62 -44.77
C ILE A 19 -4.31 -26.00 -44.09
N ARG A 20 -4.27 -27.05 -44.92
CA ARG A 20 -4.14 -28.45 -44.49
C ARG A 20 -2.77 -28.64 -43.84
N ARG A 21 -2.74 -29.14 -42.61
CA ARG A 21 -1.58 -29.87 -42.06
C ARG A 21 -2.02 -31.21 -41.50
N ALA A 22 -1.19 -32.19 -41.81
CA ALA A 22 -1.40 -33.62 -41.65
C ALA A 22 -1.56 -34.04 -40.18
N ALA A 23 -2.38 -35.08 -40.01
CA ALA A 23 -2.60 -35.78 -38.75
C ALA A 23 -1.36 -36.58 -38.32
N PHE A 24 -1.02 -36.49 -37.03
CA PHE A 24 -0.30 -37.53 -36.31
C PHE A 24 -1.14 -38.00 -35.11
N PRO A 25 -1.13 -39.31 -34.78
CA PRO A 25 -2.07 -39.88 -33.84
C PRO A 25 -1.52 -39.96 -32.41
N ALA A 26 -2.47 -39.90 -31.47
CA ALA A 26 -2.48 -40.54 -30.15
C ALA A 26 -1.38 -40.19 -29.12
N LEU A 27 -1.80 -39.45 -28.08
CA LEU A 27 -1.50 -39.75 -26.68
C LEU A 27 -2.51 -39.01 -25.79
N GLN A 28 -3.71 -39.57 -25.71
CA GLN A 28 -4.62 -39.38 -24.59
C GLN A 28 -4.24 -40.39 -23.51
N SER A 29 -3.70 -39.92 -22.39
CA SER A 29 -3.89 -40.58 -21.11
C SER A 29 -3.82 -39.54 -20.00
N ALA A 30 -4.99 -39.35 -19.41
CA ALA A 30 -5.22 -38.54 -18.24
C ALA A 30 -4.38 -39.04 -17.06
N ALA A 31 -3.52 -38.17 -16.54
CA ALA A 31 -3.07 -38.24 -15.17
C ALA A 31 -3.65 -37.04 -14.43
N ARG A 32 -4.92 -37.16 -14.02
CA ARG A 32 -5.45 -36.43 -12.86
C ARG A 32 -4.57 -36.84 -11.67
N ARG A 33 -3.54 -36.06 -11.36
CA ARG A 33 -2.97 -36.08 -10.02
C ARG A 33 -3.94 -35.34 -9.12
N GLU A 34 -4.66 -36.13 -8.33
CA GLU A 34 -5.34 -35.66 -7.13
C GLU A 34 -4.39 -34.76 -6.35
N SER A 35 -4.85 -33.55 -6.05
CA SER A 35 -4.19 -32.68 -5.08
C SER A 35 -4.19 -33.43 -3.76
N ALA A 36 -3.02 -33.95 -3.39
CA ALA A 36 -2.79 -34.54 -2.08
C ALA A 36 -3.23 -33.52 -1.02
N ALA A 37 -4.04 -34.01 -0.10
CA ALA A 37 -4.61 -33.27 1.01
C ALA A 37 -3.57 -32.33 1.64
N VAL A 38 -3.85 -31.03 1.58
CA VAL A 38 -3.18 -30.03 2.41
C VAL A 38 -3.42 -30.46 3.84
N LEU A 39 -2.33 -30.82 4.53
CA LEU A 39 -2.29 -31.14 5.95
C LEU A 39 -3.15 -30.12 6.71
N HIS A 40 -4.25 -30.60 7.29
CA HIS A 40 -5.00 -29.88 8.31
C HIS A 40 -4.10 -29.74 9.55
N LEU A 41 -3.21 -28.75 9.53
CA LEU A 41 -2.51 -28.29 10.71
C LEU A 41 -3.58 -27.80 11.69
N ARG A 42 -3.78 -28.59 12.74
CA ARG A 42 -4.66 -28.27 13.88
C ARG A 42 -4.34 -26.84 14.34
N ARG A 43 -5.34 -25.94 14.26
CA ARG A 43 -5.28 -24.65 14.97
C ARG A 43 -5.08 -24.95 16.46
N PRO A 44 -4.03 -24.42 17.12
CA PRO A 44 -3.91 -24.54 18.56
C PRO A 44 -5.12 -23.88 19.23
N SER A 45 -5.79 -24.62 20.10
CA SER A 45 -7.00 -24.20 20.81
C SER A 45 -6.70 -23.44 22.11
N GLY A 46 -5.53 -22.82 22.21
CA GLY A 46 -5.13 -21.99 23.34
C GLY A 46 -5.29 -20.50 23.03
N PRO A 47 -5.56 -19.65 24.03
CA PRO A 47 -5.45 -18.21 23.84
C PRO A 47 -4.01 -17.89 23.39
N PRO A 48 -3.81 -17.01 22.38
CA PRO A 48 -2.48 -16.61 21.95
C PRO A 48 -1.75 -16.04 23.16
N SER A 49 -0.69 -16.72 23.58
CA SER A 49 0.23 -16.22 24.59
C SER A 49 1.36 -15.56 23.81
N GLY A 50 1.13 -14.31 23.37
CA GLY A 50 2.16 -13.51 22.74
C GLY A 50 3.34 -13.39 23.71
N THR A 51 4.46 -14.01 23.37
CA THR A 51 5.71 -13.94 24.13
C THR A 51 6.42 -12.63 23.83
N GLY A 52 5.89 -11.54 24.40
CA GLY A 52 6.45 -10.18 24.37
C GLY A 52 6.02 -9.39 25.62
N SER A 53 5.96 -10.04 26.78
CA SER A 53 5.37 -9.51 28.02
C SER A 53 6.32 -8.67 28.88
N GLY A 54 7.37 -8.10 28.31
CA GLY A 54 8.00 -6.93 28.90
C GLY A 54 7.14 -5.71 28.57
N PRO A 55 6.52 -5.01 29.54
CA PRO A 55 5.70 -3.83 29.26
C PRO A 55 6.63 -2.63 29.00
N GLY A 56 7.50 -2.74 28.00
CA GLY A 56 8.00 -1.55 27.33
C GLY A 56 6.76 -0.86 26.79
N ARG A 57 6.45 0.33 27.30
CA ARG A 57 5.42 1.18 26.70
C ARG A 57 6.15 2.03 25.66
N PRO A 58 6.21 1.61 24.38
CA PRO A 58 6.91 2.39 23.35
C PRO A 58 6.35 3.82 23.23
N TYR A 59 5.19 4.09 23.81
CA TYR A 59 4.52 5.39 23.84
C TYR A 59 4.97 6.33 24.98
N GLU A 60 5.80 5.88 25.93
CA GLU A 60 6.25 6.72 27.06
C GLU A 60 7.21 7.84 26.64
N ARG A 61 7.66 7.85 25.38
CA ARG A 61 8.56 8.87 24.82
C ARG A 61 8.18 9.27 23.39
N LEU A 62 6.89 9.49 23.14
CA LEU A 62 6.49 10.13 21.89
C LEU A 62 6.96 11.59 21.88
N GLU A 63 7.53 12.01 20.75
CA GLU A 63 7.77 13.43 20.49
C GLU A 63 6.45 14.21 20.55
N ASP A 64 6.54 15.50 20.90
CA ASP A 64 5.36 16.36 20.83
C ASP A 64 4.81 16.41 19.40
N GLY A 65 3.49 16.37 19.25
CA GLY A 65 2.83 16.25 17.95
C GLY A 65 2.84 14.85 17.32
N CYS A 66 3.46 13.85 17.95
CA CYS A 66 3.37 12.45 17.51
C CYS A 66 2.32 11.67 18.30
N ALA A 67 1.52 10.88 17.57
CA ALA A 67 0.54 9.95 18.12
C ALA A 67 0.79 8.56 17.55
N VAL A 68 0.51 7.53 18.35
CA VAL A 68 0.54 6.14 17.89
C VAL A 68 -0.81 5.50 18.11
N LEU A 69 -1.31 4.80 17.08
CA LEU A 69 -2.43 3.89 17.16
C LEU A 69 -1.91 2.46 16.96
N ARG A 70 -1.86 1.68 18.03
CA ARG A 70 -1.53 0.26 17.96
C ARG A 70 -2.77 -0.59 17.80
N VAL A 71 -2.71 -1.52 16.86
CA VAL A 71 -3.78 -2.43 16.48
C VAL A 71 -3.22 -3.84 16.59
N VAL A 72 -3.82 -4.66 17.45
CA VAL A 72 -3.38 -6.05 17.63
C VAL A 72 -4.54 -7.01 17.51
N ARG A 73 -4.23 -8.22 17.03
CA ARG A 73 -5.18 -9.32 17.00
C ARG A 73 -5.70 -9.58 18.41
N ALA A 74 -6.98 -9.90 18.50
CA ALA A 74 -7.61 -10.32 19.72
C ALA A 74 -8.82 -11.21 19.39
N VAL A 75 -9.28 -11.98 20.37
CA VAL A 75 -10.48 -12.81 20.18
C VAL A 75 -11.71 -11.94 20.39
N GLY A 76 -12.55 -11.87 19.37
CA GLY A 76 -13.82 -11.15 19.38
C GLY A 76 -14.94 -11.91 20.09
N ALA A 77 -16.12 -11.30 20.12
CA ALA A 77 -17.33 -11.95 20.63
C ALA A 77 -17.60 -13.25 19.85
N GLY A 78 -17.95 -14.34 20.54
CA GLY A 78 -18.24 -15.62 19.89
C GLY A 78 -17.01 -16.40 19.39
N GLY A 79 -15.79 -15.98 19.74
CA GLY A 79 -14.56 -16.68 19.35
C GLY A 79 -14.06 -16.34 17.93
N TYR A 80 -14.67 -15.37 17.26
CA TYR A 80 -14.23 -14.89 15.95
C TYR A 80 -12.95 -14.05 16.05
N ASP A 81 -12.16 -14.04 14.97
CA ASP A 81 -10.99 -13.17 14.86
C ASP A 81 -11.43 -11.69 14.89
N GLY A 82 -10.82 -10.92 15.78
CA GLY A 82 -11.06 -9.49 15.93
C GLY A 82 -9.80 -8.74 16.33
N TYR A 83 -9.97 -7.46 16.65
CA TYR A 83 -8.85 -6.59 17.00
C TYR A 83 -9.21 -5.65 18.14
N GLN A 84 -8.17 -5.27 18.88
CA GLN A 84 -8.25 -4.20 19.87
C GLN A 84 -7.34 -3.05 19.44
N LEU A 85 -7.69 -1.84 19.88
CA LEU A 85 -6.97 -0.62 19.56
C LEU A 85 -6.46 0.03 20.84
N GLN A 86 -5.24 0.55 20.78
CA GLN A 86 -4.66 1.37 21.82
C GLN A 86 -4.04 2.61 21.16
N GLY A 87 -4.60 3.78 21.44
CA GLY A 87 -4.06 5.06 20.96
C GLY A 87 -3.37 5.81 22.09
N ALA A 88 -2.25 6.47 21.80
CA ALA A 88 -1.52 7.31 22.73
C ALA A 88 -0.95 8.56 22.03
N CYS A 89 -1.10 9.72 22.67
CA CYS A 89 -0.53 11.00 22.28
C CYS A 89 -0.34 11.86 23.54
N GLY A 90 0.84 11.76 24.16
CA GLY A 90 1.06 12.30 25.51
C GLY A 90 0.09 11.68 26.54
N ASP A 91 -0.67 12.52 27.23
CA ASP A 91 -1.73 12.14 28.18
C ASP A 91 -3.06 11.72 27.50
N LEU A 92 -3.26 12.01 26.21
CA LEU A 92 -4.47 11.59 25.49
C LEU A 92 -4.35 10.14 25.04
N THR A 93 -5.07 9.26 25.72
CA THR A 93 -5.13 7.83 25.39
C THR A 93 -6.52 7.39 24.98
N VAL A 94 -6.60 6.29 24.26
CA VAL A 94 -7.85 5.57 23.96
C VAL A 94 -7.57 4.07 24.00
N THR A 95 -8.50 3.30 24.56
CA THR A 95 -8.47 1.84 24.49
C THR A 95 -9.81 1.36 23.97
N CYS A 96 -9.85 0.88 22.74
CA CYS A 96 -11.04 0.29 22.16
C CYS A 96 -10.92 -1.23 22.27
N ARG A 97 -11.69 -1.84 23.19
CA ARG A 97 -11.70 -3.30 23.37
C ARG A 97 -12.33 -4.00 22.16
N THR A 98 -12.01 -5.27 21.98
CA THR A 98 -12.72 -6.14 21.03
C THR A 98 -14.22 -6.12 21.29
N GLY A 99 -14.99 -6.28 20.23
CA GLY A 99 -16.45 -6.24 20.29
C GLY A 99 -17.08 -6.64 18.96
N PRO A 100 -18.42 -6.65 18.87
CA PRO A 100 -19.15 -7.07 17.67
C PRO A 100 -18.82 -6.20 16.43
N THR A 101 -18.34 -4.97 16.64
CA THR A 101 -17.96 -4.03 15.58
C THR A 101 -16.46 -4.00 15.26
N ARG A 102 -15.65 -4.85 15.93
CA ARG A 102 -14.19 -4.90 15.80
C ARG A 102 -13.71 -6.32 15.50
N LEU A 103 -14.39 -6.93 14.52
CA LEU A 103 -14.05 -8.22 13.93
C LEU A 103 -13.22 -8.02 12.66
N MET A 104 -12.57 -9.07 12.18
CA MET A 104 -11.94 -9.06 10.86
C MET A 104 -12.94 -8.61 9.78
N ALA A 105 -12.56 -7.61 8.99
CA ALA A 105 -13.44 -6.98 8.01
C ALA A 105 -12.85 -7.06 6.58
N PRO A 106 -12.79 -8.26 5.98
CA PRO A 106 -12.13 -8.44 4.68
C PRO A 106 -12.79 -7.61 3.56
N ALA A 107 -14.09 -7.34 3.67
CA ALA A 107 -14.85 -6.55 2.70
C ALA A 107 -14.42 -5.07 2.59
N VAL A 108 -13.62 -4.57 3.54
CA VAL A 108 -13.08 -3.20 3.48
C VAL A 108 -11.63 -3.15 3.00
N SER A 109 -10.99 -4.30 2.76
CA SER A 109 -9.61 -4.34 2.27
C SER A 109 -9.53 -3.87 0.82
N LEU A 110 -8.61 -2.94 0.54
CA LEU A 110 -8.27 -2.53 -0.82
C LEU A 110 -7.59 -3.65 -1.63
N GLY A 111 -7.13 -4.71 -0.97
CA GLY A 111 -6.63 -5.92 -1.61
C GLY A 111 -7.67 -6.60 -2.50
N MET A 112 -8.96 -6.37 -2.25
CA MET A 112 -10.08 -7.04 -2.93
C MET A 112 -10.71 -6.20 -4.05
N LEU A 113 -10.27 -4.95 -4.24
CA LEU A 113 -10.94 -3.94 -5.09
C LEU A 113 -11.14 -4.34 -6.57
N GLN A 114 -10.44 -5.37 -7.07
CA GLN A 114 -10.56 -5.86 -8.44
C GLN A 114 -11.08 -7.30 -8.55
N GLU A 115 -11.70 -7.84 -7.50
CA GLU A 115 -12.40 -9.12 -7.62
C GLU A 115 -13.60 -9.00 -8.57
N LYS A 116 -13.79 -10.02 -9.41
CA LYS A 116 -14.79 -9.98 -10.49
C LYS A 116 -16.18 -9.77 -9.92
N GLY A 117 -16.81 -8.66 -10.29
CA GLY A 117 -18.20 -8.35 -9.94
C GLY A 117 -18.36 -7.39 -8.77
N GLU A 118 -17.27 -7.00 -8.10
CA GLU A 118 -17.33 -5.96 -7.07
C GLU A 118 -17.33 -4.56 -7.68
N PHE A 119 -18.13 -3.67 -7.09
CA PHE A 119 -18.24 -2.28 -7.51
C PHE A 119 -17.46 -1.40 -6.53
N PRO A 120 -16.53 -0.54 -7.01
CA PRO A 120 -15.73 0.35 -6.15
C PRO A 120 -16.57 1.16 -5.14
N SER A 121 -17.78 1.57 -5.53
CA SER A 121 -18.68 2.29 -4.62
C SER A 121 -19.16 1.47 -3.43
N GLU A 122 -19.32 0.15 -3.56
CA GLU A 122 -19.70 -0.72 -2.44
C GLU A 122 -18.55 -0.86 -1.44
N THR A 123 -17.30 -0.98 -1.92
CA THR A 123 -16.12 -0.97 -1.04
C THR A 123 -16.04 0.34 -0.25
N LEU A 124 -16.23 1.50 -0.90
CA LEU A 124 -16.21 2.79 -0.21
C LEU A 124 -17.35 2.93 0.81
N ARG A 125 -18.57 2.45 0.50
CA ARG A 125 -19.68 2.40 1.47
C ARG A 125 -19.38 1.48 2.65
N ALA A 126 -18.81 0.31 2.39
CA ALA A 126 -18.41 -0.64 3.43
C ALA A 126 -17.38 -0.02 4.39
N ILE A 127 -16.40 0.71 3.84
CA ILE A 127 -15.43 1.47 4.65
C ILE A 127 -16.10 2.56 5.48
N GLN A 128 -17.05 3.30 4.90
CA GLN A 128 -17.82 4.32 5.62
C GLN A 128 -18.60 3.69 6.79
N HIS A 129 -19.26 2.56 6.57
CA HIS A 129 -20.00 1.84 7.60
C HIS A 129 -19.08 1.27 8.68
N TRP A 130 -17.94 0.70 8.29
CA TRP A 130 -16.91 0.24 9.21
C TRP A 130 -16.39 1.39 10.08
N SER A 131 -16.13 2.56 9.47
CA SER A 131 -15.63 3.75 10.19
C SER A 131 -16.64 4.29 11.19
N ALA A 132 -17.92 4.36 10.81
CA ALA A 132 -19.01 4.80 11.68
C ALA A 132 -19.15 3.95 12.96
N ASN A 133 -18.73 2.68 12.90
CA ASN A 133 -18.73 1.78 14.04
C ASN A 133 -17.53 1.97 15.01
N GLN A 134 -16.65 2.96 14.77
CA GLN A 134 -15.47 3.25 15.58
C GLN A 134 -15.55 4.63 16.26
N GLY A 135 -16.71 5.00 16.83
CA GLY A 135 -16.94 6.32 17.45
C GLY A 135 -15.87 6.75 18.45
N GLU A 136 -15.48 5.87 19.38
CA GLU A 136 -14.43 6.14 20.38
C GLU A 136 -13.08 6.51 19.75
N LEU A 137 -12.72 5.86 18.63
CA LEU A 137 -11.50 6.15 17.90
C LEU A 137 -11.59 7.50 17.20
N ALA A 138 -12.71 7.77 16.53
CA ALA A 138 -12.97 9.03 15.86
C ALA A 138 -12.91 10.23 16.82
N GLU A 139 -13.52 10.10 18.01
CA GLU A 139 -13.45 11.10 19.07
C GLU A 139 -12.02 11.32 19.56
N TRP A 140 -11.26 10.25 19.81
CA TRP A 140 -9.85 10.39 20.19
C TRP A 140 -9.01 11.08 19.11
N ILE A 141 -9.23 10.74 17.83
CA ILE A 141 -8.57 11.41 16.69
C ILE A 141 -8.88 12.90 16.68
N ASN A 142 -10.14 13.30 16.87
CA ASN A 142 -10.49 14.72 16.91
C ASN A 142 -9.87 15.46 18.09
N ARG A 143 -9.75 14.83 19.28
CA ARG A 143 -9.04 15.42 20.42
C ARG A 143 -7.56 15.66 20.15
N ILE A 144 -6.85 14.69 19.55
CA ILE A 144 -5.43 14.88 19.22
C ILE A 144 -5.22 15.89 18.07
N ARG A 145 -6.17 15.97 17.12
CA ARG A 145 -6.19 16.99 16.05
C ARG A 145 -6.40 18.38 16.63
N GLN A 146 -7.34 18.54 17.56
CA GLN A 146 -7.57 19.81 18.25
C GLN A 146 -6.30 20.30 18.96
N ARG A 147 -5.56 19.38 19.59
CA ARG A 147 -4.35 19.71 20.34
C ARG A 147 -3.19 20.14 19.46
N HIS A 148 -2.92 19.41 18.38
CA HIS A 148 -1.68 19.59 17.60
C HIS A 148 -1.87 20.23 16.22
N GLY A 149 -3.11 20.35 15.73
CA GLY A 149 -3.43 20.91 14.43
C GLY A 149 -2.64 20.22 13.30
N GLU A 150 -2.08 21.03 12.40
CA GLU A 150 -1.23 20.58 11.29
C GLU A 150 0.08 19.92 11.74
N GLY A 151 0.49 20.12 13.00
CA GLY A 151 1.69 19.48 13.57
C GLY A 151 1.50 17.99 13.90
N LEU A 152 0.26 17.48 13.86
CA LEU A 152 -0.05 16.10 14.21
C LEU A 152 0.50 15.09 13.20
N ARG A 153 1.23 14.09 13.72
CA ARG A 153 1.73 12.93 12.97
C ARG A 153 1.20 11.65 13.62
N LEU A 154 0.46 10.84 12.87
CA LEU A 154 -0.10 9.59 13.36
C LEU A 154 0.69 8.38 12.80
N ILE A 155 1.26 7.59 13.69
CA ILE A 155 1.82 6.28 13.34
C ILE A 155 0.77 5.21 13.63
N VAL A 156 0.32 4.50 12.61
CA VAL A 156 -0.59 3.36 12.77
C VAL A 156 0.22 2.08 12.77
N TRP A 157 0.43 1.51 13.95
CA TRP A 157 1.11 0.23 14.13
C TRP A 157 0.09 -0.90 14.09
N ASP A 158 0.00 -1.60 12.96
CA ASP A 158 -1.00 -2.63 12.72
C ASP A 158 -0.35 -4.00 12.46
N ASP A 159 -0.38 -4.86 13.48
CA ASP A 159 0.10 -6.24 13.39
C ASP A 159 -1.07 -7.24 13.27
N THR A 160 -2.25 -6.77 12.86
CA THR A 160 -3.39 -7.67 12.68
C THR A 160 -3.28 -8.47 11.40
N GLY A 161 -2.72 -7.92 10.32
CA GLY A 161 -2.81 -8.54 9.00
C GLY A 161 -4.25 -8.63 8.48
N PHE A 162 -5.18 -7.84 9.04
CA PHE A 162 -6.56 -7.73 8.55
C PHE A 162 -6.72 -6.66 7.46
N GLU A 163 -5.64 -5.96 7.13
CA GLU A 163 -5.61 -5.00 6.03
C GLU A 163 -6.62 -3.87 6.19
N LEU A 164 -6.79 -3.41 7.43
CA LEU A 164 -7.71 -2.34 7.77
C LEU A 164 -7.30 -1.05 7.02
N PRO A 165 -8.23 -0.35 6.33
CA PRO A 165 -7.91 0.74 5.42
C PRO A 165 -7.82 2.08 6.18
N TRP A 166 -6.85 2.21 7.09
CA TRP A 166 -6.70 3.37 7.98
C TRP A 166 -6.67 4.72 7.26
N GLU A 167 -6.06 4.80 6.08
CA GLU A 167 -6.03 6.01 5.25
C GLU A 167 -7.45 6.44 4.83
N LEU A 168 -8.37 5.50 4.64
CA LEU A 168 -9.77 5.72 4.26
C LEU A 168 -10.72 5.77 5.47
N PHE A 169 -10.19 5.68 6.70
CA PHE A 169 -10.99 5.80 7.91
C PHE A 169 -11.71 7.15 7.94
N TRP A 170 -13.03 7.13 8.11
CA TRP A 170 -13.84 8.34 8.08
C TRP A 170 -13.89 9.00 9.45
N VAL A 171 -13.33 10.21 9.53
CA VAL A 171 -13.39 11.06 10.73
C VAL A 171 -14.57 12.03 10.58
N PRO A 172 -15.56 12.01 11.48
CA PRO A 172 -16.64 13.00 11.47
C PRO A 172 -16.09 14.39 11.79
N ALA A 173 -16.77 15.41 11.28
CA ALA A 173 -16.48 16.80 11.65
C ALA A 173 -16.75 17.01 13.15
N ASP A 174 -15.98 17.91 13.76
CA ASP A 174 -16.20 18.40 15.11
C ASP A 174 -16.42 19.92 15.03
N GLU A 175 -17.68 20.30 14.83
CA GLU A 175 -18.10 21.69 14.64
C GLU A 175 -17.83 22.55 15.88
N GLN A 176 -17.90 21.95 17.08
CA GLN A 176 -17.62 22.64 18.34
C GLN A 176 -16.19 23.19 18.39
N HIS A 177 -15.25 22.49 17.75
CA HIS A 177 -13.84 22.88 17.71
C HIS A 177 -13.39 23.36 16.31
N GLY A 178 -14.32 23.54 15.36
CA GLY A 178 -14.02 23.99 14.00
C GLY A 178 -13.20 23.00 13.17
N LEU A 179 -13.22 21.71 13.50
CA LEU A 179 -12.46 20.68 12.79
C LEU A 179 -13.32 20.06 11.68
N GLY A 180 -12.89 20.21 10.43
CA GLY A 180 -13.51 19.54 9.29
C GLY A 180 -13.41 18.00 9.39
N GLY A 181 -14.44 17.31 8.89
CA GLY A 181 -14.44 15.86 8.73
C GLY A 181 -13.87 15.41 7.38
N GLY A 182 -13.64 14.11 7.19
CA GLY A 182 -13.08 13.56 5.96
C GLY A 182 -12.37 12.23 6.15
N LEU A 183 -11.62 11.82 5.13
CA LEU A 183 -10.81 10.59 5.16
C LEU A 183 -9.48 10.86 5.85
N LEU A 184 -9.13 10.03 6.83
CA LEU A 184 -7.99 10.23 7.73
C LEU A 184 -6.68 10.54 6.99
N GLY A 185 -6.37 9.78 5.94
CA GLY A 185 -5.15 9.93 5.14
C GLY A 185 -5.07 11.21 4.31
N ALA A 186 -6.18 11.95 4.16
CA ALA A 186 -6.23 13.28 3.57
C ALA A 186 -6.30 14.41 4.62
N LEU A 187 -6.64 14.09 5.87
CA LEU A 187 -6.76 15.05 6.96
C LEU A 187 -5.46 15.24 7.73
N LEU A 188 -4.64 14.20 7.87
CA LEU A 188 -3.45 14.22 8.72
C LEU A 188 -2.26 13.51 8.10
N VAL A 189 -1.08 13.87 8.60
CA VAL A 189 0.18 13.21 8.26
C VAL A 189 0.20 11.85 8.93
N MET A 190 0.33 10.78 8.14
CA MET A 190 0.35 9.42 8.67
C MET A 190 1.44 8.55 8.08
N ALA A 191 1.95 7.63 8.90
CA ALA A 191 2.76 6.50 8.50
C ALA A 191 2.16 5.21 9.06
N ARG A 192 2.32 4.11 8.34
CA ARG A 192 2.08 2.78 8.87
C ARG A 192 3.34 2.22 9.51
N TRP A 193 3.14 1.31 10.45
CA TRP A 193 4.20 0.54 11.07
C TRP A 193 3.72 -0.89 11.31
N THR A 194 4.69 -1.81 11.38
CA THR A 194 4.50 -3.21 11.74
C THR A 194 5.73 -3.64 12.54
N THR A 195 5.64 -4.74 13.26
CA THR A 195 6.80 -5.31 13.93
C THR A 195 7.85 -5.72 12.89
N VAL A 196 9.00 -5.04 12.91
CA VAL A 196 10.18 -5.35 12.09
C VAL A 196 11.11 -6.24 12.91
N HIS A 197 11.31 -7.47 12.46
CA HIS A 197 12.05 -8.46 13.26
C HIS A 197 13.56 -8.28 13.15
N GLY A 198 14.29 -8.53 14.24
CA GLY A 198 15.75 -8.40 14.25
C GLY A 198 16.26 -6.96 14.44
N GLU A 199 15.37 -5.99 14.56
CA GLU A 199 15.65 -4.67 15.14
C GLU A 199 15.02 -4.60 16.55
N ASP A 200 15.39 -3.57 17.33
CA ASP A 200 14.71 -3.29 18.60
C ASP A 200 13.19 -3.11 18.34
N GLU A 201 12.33 -3.77 19.13
CA GLU A 201 10.85 -3.81 19.00
C GLU A 201 10.18 -2.44 19.26
N GLY A 202 10.60 -1.41 18.55
CA GLY A 202 10.24 -0.02 18.77
C GLY A 202 9.47 0.62 17.62
N LEU A 203 9.14 1.89 17.83
CA LEU A 203 8.63 2.77 16.80
C LEU A 203 9.69 3.00 15.72
N PRO A 204 9.28 3.42 14.49
CA PRO A 204 10.23 3.76 13.46
C PRO A 204 11.21 4.80 14.00
N ARG A 205 12.51 4.56 13.82
CA ARG A 205 13.56 5.53 14.16
C ARG A 205 13.67 6.55 13.05
N GLU A 206 14.02 7.78 13.40
CA GLU A 206 14.38 8.78 12.41
C GLU A 206 15.63 8.31 11.65
N THR A 207 15.50 8.17 10.33
CA THR A 207 16.56 7.70 9.43
C THR A 207 17.26 8.84 8.70
N GLY A 208 16.80 10.08 8.88
CA GLY A 208 17.27 11.25 8.16
C GLY A 208 16.75 11.31 6.71
N PRO A 209 17.33 12.18 5.86
CA PRO A 209 16.94 12.29 4.46
C PRO A 209 17.47 11.12 3.63
N CYS A 210 16.60 10.48 2.86
CA CYS A 210 16.99 9.54 1.81
C CYS A 210 17.60 10.37 0.66
N ARG A 211 18.93 10.32 0.48
CA ARG A 211 19.64 11.17 -0.48
C ARG A 211 20.49 10.35 -1.45
N GLY A 212 20.38 10.65 -2.74
CA GLY A 212 21.24 10.04 -3.75
C GLY A 212 20.58 9.89 -5.12
N ARG A 213 21.12 9.01 -5.94
CA ARG A 213 20.57 8.63 -7.25
C ARG A 213 19.38 7.68 -7.12
N VAL A 214 18.78 7.34 -8.26
CA VAL A 214 17.74 6.31 -8.37
C VAL A 214 18.36 4.98 -8.82
N LEU A 215 18.08 3.90 -8.09
CA LEU A 215 18.32 2.53 -8.54
C LEU A 215 16.97 1.87 -8.84
N ALA A 216 16.71 1.51 -10.09
CA ALA A 216 15.40 1.03 -10.52
C ALA A 216 15.46 -0.36 -11.15
N TYR A 217 14.45 -1.18 -10.85
CA TYR A 217 14.09 -2.36 -11.63
C TYR A 217 12.75 -2.12 -12.33
N LEU A 218 12.72 -2.31 -13.65
CA LEU A 218 11.51 -2.17 -14.46
C LEU A 218 11.25 -3.47 -15.22
N HIS A 219 10.16 -4.14 -14.89
CA HIS A 219 9.62 -5.23 -15.71
C HIS A 219 9.20 -4.68 -17.09
N GLU A 220 9.20 -5.51 -18.14
CA GLU A 220 8.89 -5.11 -19.51
C GLU A 220 7.58 -4.29 -19.63
N ASP A 221 6.55 -4.71 -18.90
CA ASP A 221 5.23 -4.06 -18.83
C ASP A 221 5.21 -2.68 -18.14
N MET A 222 6.31 -2.30 -17.48
CA MET A 222 6.45 -1.08 -16.66
C MET A 222 7.62 -0.20 -17.12
N THR A 223 8.20 -0.48 -18.28
CA THR A 223 9.33 0.27 -18.86
C THR A 223 9.06 1.78 -18.98
N ASP A 224 7.81 2.17 -19.27
CA ASP A 224 7.37 3.57 -19.33
C ASP A 224 7.58 4.36 -18.02
N ASP A 225 7.68 3.67 -16.87
CA ASP A 225 7.93 4.32 -15.58
C ASP A 225 9.32 4.97 -15.53
N GLY A 226 10.28 4.49 -16.34
CA GLY A 226 11.64 5.04 -16.40
C GLY A 226 11.67 6.53 -16.76
N SER A 227 10.66 7.02 -17.49
CA SER A 227 10.52 8.44 -17.83
C SER A 227 10.35 9.37 -16.62
N VAL A 228 9.95 8.85 -15.46
CA VAL A 228 9.86 9.64 -14.21
C VAL A 228 11.25 10.01 -13.70
N PHE A 229 12.27 9.22 -14.04
CA PHE A 229 13.62 9.36 -13.51
C PHE A 229 14.57 10.14 -14.42
N SER A 230 14.16 10.48 -15.65
CA SER A 230 15.02 11.22 -16.60
C SER A 230 15.62 12.52 -16.07
N PRO A 231 15.01 13.29 -15.15
CA PRO A 231 15.65 14.49 -14.58
C PRO A 231 16.77 14.19 -13.57
N TYR A 232 16.90 12.94 -13.13
CA TYR A 232 17.76 12.54 -12.01
C TYR A 232 18.87 11.60 -12.48
N ASP A 233 19.94 11.52 -11.71
CA ASP A 233 20.89 10.43 -11.86
C ASP A 233 20.18 9.10 -11.54
N HIS A 234 20.24 8.14 -12.47
CA HIS A 234 19.51 6.88 -12.35
C HIS A 234 20.23 5.72 -13.04
N ALA A 235 20.15 4.55 -12.41
CA ALA A 235 20.51 3.26 -12.99
C ALA A 235 19.27 2.38 -13.08
N VAL A 236 18.86 2.04 -14.30
CA VAL A 236 17.70 1.20 -14.58
C VAL A 236 18.16 -0.19 -15.01
N HIS A 237 17.59 -1.21 -14.39
CA HIS A 237 17.78 -2.61 -14.71
C HIS A 237 16.47 -3.19 -15.25
N ASP A 238 16.54 -3.89 -16.37
CA ASP A 238 15.42 -4.63 -16.99
C ASP A 238 15.30 -6.06 -16.47
N THR A 239 16.30 -6.53 -15.73
CA THR A 239 16.41 -7.89 -15.22
C THR A 239 16.68 -7.87 -13.71
N MET A 240 16.04 -8.79 -12.98
CA MET A 240 16.05 -8.79 -11.52
C MET A 240 17.42 -9.18 -10.94
N THR A 241 18.16 -10.09 -11.59
CA THR A 241 19.46 -10.55 -11.06
C THR A 241 20.50 -9.42 -10.98
N PRO A 242 20.76 -8.64 -12.06
CA PRO A 242 21.64 -7.47 -11.97
C PRO A 242 21.17 -6.42 -10.97
N PHE A 243 19.85 -6.18 -10.87
CA PHE A 243 19.30 -5.25 -9.89
C PHE A 243 19.60 -5.68 -8.44
N LEU A 244 19.35 -6.95 -8.11
CA LEU A 244 19.65 -7.48 -6.78
C LEU A 244 21.15 -7.46 -6.47
N GLN A 245 22.00 -7.71 -7.47
CA GLN A 245 23.45 -7.54 -7.32
C GLN A 245 23.82 -6.08 -7.03
N ALA A 246 23.20 -5.12 -7.72
CA ALA A 246 23.43 -3.70 -7.47
C ALA A 246 22.99 -3.26 -6.05
N LEU A 247 21.96 -3.90 -5.47
CA LEU A 247 21.57 -3.66 -4.07
C LEU A 247 22.55 -4.24 -3.04
N ASP A 248 23.24 -5.33 -3.38
CA ASP A 248 24.20 -6.02 -2.51
C ASP A 248 25.60 -5.38 -2.57
N LEU A 249 25.96 -4.66 -3.64
CA LEU A 249 27.28 -4.09 -3.80
C LEU A 249 27.37 -2.70 -3.15
N PRO A 250 28.35 -2.46 -2.25
CA PRO A 250 28.63 -1.10 -1.78
C PRO A 250 29.13 -0.26 -2.96
N MET A 251 28.55 0.93 -3.13
CA MET A 251 28.93 1.89 -4.17
C MET A 251 29.77 3.00 -3.50
N PRO A 252 31.11 3.01 -3.66
CA PRO A 252 31.98 3.87 -2.85
C PRO A 252 31.71 5.38 -2.95
N ASP A 253 31.08 5.84 -4.03
CA ASP A 253 30.89 7.27 -4.30
C ASP A 253 29.44 7.66 -4.70
N ASP A 254 28.55 6.68 -4.95
CA ASP A 254 27.20 6.92 -5.46
C ASP A 254 26.13 6.44 -4.49
N ARG A 255 25.72 7.32 -3.57
CA ARG A 255 24.60 7.03 -2.67
C ARG A 255 23.32 6.82 -3.46
N THR A 256 22.48 5.89 -3.01
CA THR A 256 21.15 5.65 -3.56
C THR A 256 20.09 6.27 -2.66
N GLY A 257 19.41 7.30 -3.17
CA GLY A 257 18.31 7.95 -2.45
C GLY A 257 17.00 7.19 -2.60
N LEU A 258 16.77 6.59 -3.77
CA LEU A 258 15.54 5.85 -4.11
C LEU A 258 15.87 4.51 -4.74
N VAL A 259 15.28 3.46 -4.19
CA VAL A 259 15.16 2.15 -4.83
C VAL A 259 13.74 1.99 -5.36
N TYR A 260 13.59 1.89 -6.68
CA TYR A 260 12.29 1.77 -7.34
C TYR A 260 12.10 0.39 -7.96
N MET A 261 10.92 -0.20 -7.80
CA MET A 261 10.55 -1.45 -8.46
C MET A 261 9.20 -1.28 -9.14
N GLY A 262 9.21 -1.20 -10.48
CA GLY A 262 8.01 -1.26 -11.32
C GLY A 262 7.85 -2.67 -11.86
N CYS A 263 6.99 -3.49 -11.25
CA CYS A 263 6.83 -4.89 -11.65
C CYS A 263 5.47 -5.47 -11.26
N HIS A 264 5.22 -6.71 -11.68
CA HIS A 264 4.10 -7.48 -11.12
C HIS A 264 4.41 -7.90 -9.70
N GLY A 265 3.37 -8.03 -8.89
CA GLY A 265 3.44 -8.66 -7.58
C GLY A 265 2.38 -9.75 -7.50
N THR A 266 2.72 -10.87 -6.87
CA THR A 266 1.74 -11.91 -6.57
C THR A 266 1.58 -12.03 -5.06
N TYR A 267 0.32 -12.23 -4.66
CA TYR A 267 -0.07 -12.40 -3.27
C TYR A 267 -0.67 -13.80 -3.10
N GLY A 268 -0.37 -14.43 -1.97
CA GLY A 268 -1.01 -15.67 -1.55
C GLY A 268 -1.10 -15.73 -0.03
N GLU A 269 -1.74 -16.76 0.50
CA GLU A 269 -2.02 -16.88 1.94
C GLU A 269 -0.79 -17.22 2.80
N VAL A 270 0.37 -17.47 2.18
CA VAL A 270 1.62 -17.86 2.84
C VAL A 270 2.80 -17.14 2.22
N VAL A 271 3.86 -16.93 3.02
CA VAL A 271 5.06 -16.16 2.63
C VAL A 271 5.69 -16.67 1.33
N MET A 272 5.73 -17.99 1.14
CA MET A 272 6.33 -18.62 -0.05
C MET A 272 5.60 -18.29 -1.36
N ARG A 273 4.37 -17.76 -1.30
CA ARG A 273 3.59 -17.34 -2.47
C ARG A 273 3.69 -15.86 -2.76
N LEU A 274 4.43 -15.10 -1.95
CA LEU A 274 4.67 -13.69 -2.20
C LEU A 274 5.80 -13.54 -3.22
N THR A 275 5.55 -12.80 -4.30
CA THR A 275 6.57 -12.48 -5.31
C THR A 275 6.57 -11.01 -5.68
N LEU A 276 7.74 -10.50 -6.07
CA LEU A 276 7.94 -9.26 -6.81
C LEU A 276 8.71 -9.57 -8.08
N GLY A 277 8.15 -9.21 -9.23
CA GLY A 277 8.64 -9.67 -10.52
C GLY A 277 8.68 -11.20 -10.57
N ASP A 278 9.84 -11.73 -10.94
CA ASP A 278 10.14 -13.15 -11.07
C ASP A 278 10.88 -13.74 -9.85
N ARG A 279 10.85 -13.07 -8.69
CA ARG A 279 11.50 -13.54 -7.46
C ARG A 279 10.52 -13.63 -6.29
N THR A 280 10.70 -14.67 -5.49
CA THR A 280 9.95 -14.92 -4.26
C THR A 280 10.47 -14.07 -3.11
N TRP A 281 9.63 -13.85 -2.10
CA TRP A 281 10.03 -13.19 -0.86
C TRP A 281 11.27 -13.83 -0.22
N ALA A 282 11.37 -15.16 -0.25
CA ALA A 282 12.52 -15.89 0.30
C ALA A 282 13.83 -15.55 -0.42
N GLU A 283 13.80 -15.39 -1.75
CA GLU A 283 14.99 -15.00 -2.54
C GLU A 283 15.41 -13.56 -2.31
N PHE A 284 14.47 -12.65 -2.01
CA PHE A 284 14.84 -11.31 -1.52
C PHE A 284 15.45 -11.40 -0.12
N ASN A 285 14.92 -12.25 0.75
CA ASN A 285 15.37 -12.35 2.13
C ASN A 285 16.83 -12.83 2.26
N THR A 286 17.31 -13.63 1.31
CA THR A 286 18.71 -14.10 1.27
C THR A 286 19.71 -13.03 0.81
N ARG A 287 19.25 -11.88 0.31
CA ARG A 287 20.10 -10.75 -0.11
C ARG A 287 20.49 -9.89 1.09
N ASP A 288 21.70 -9.34 1.08
CA ASP A 288 22.16 -8.49 2.17
C ASP A 288 21.64 -7.06 2.04
N MET A 289 21.47 -6.60 0.80
CA MET A 289 20.98 -5.26 0.43
C MET A 289 21.75 -4.14 1.14
N HIS A 290 23.08 -4.18 1.03
CA HIS A 290 24.00 -3.21 1.65
C HIS A 290 23.59 -1.75 1.40
N VAL A 291 23.17 -1.44 0.17
CA VAL A 291 22.69 -0.10 -0.21
C VAL A 291 21.60 0.41 0.74
N LEU A 292 20.62 -0.42 1.11
CA LEU A 292 19.52 0.02 1.97
C LEU A 292 20.02 0.35 3.38
N ARG A 293 20.93 -0.46 3.91
CA ARG A 293 21.49 -0.28 5.26
C ARG A 293 22.37 0.96 5.37
N GLU A 294 23.18 1.20 4.36
CA GLU A 294 24.17 2.28 4.34
C GLU A 294 23.54 3.62 3.95
N ASP A 295 22.76 3.65 2.88
CA ASP A 295 22.19 4.89 2.34
C ASP A 295 20.82 5.25 2.94
N ARG A 296 20.20 4.30 3.66
CA ARG A 296 18.82 4.44 4.17
C ARG A 296 17.86 4.83 3.05
N SER A 297 18.02 4.23 1.87
CA SER A 297 17.23 4.58 0.69
C SER A 297 15.74 4.45 0.95
N LEU A 298 14.96 5.33 0.33
CA LEU A 298 13.52 5.13 0.21
C LEU A 298 13.28 3.98 -0.77
N VAL A 299 12.46 3.00 -0.40
CA VAL A 299 12.01 1.95 -1.32
C VAL A 299 10.62 2.30 -1.82
N CYS A 300 10.39 2.25 -3.13
CA CYS A 300 9.06 2.40 -3.72
C CYS A 300 8.71 1.18 -4.58
N LEU A 301 7.70 0.43 -4.16
CA LEU A 301 7.22 -0.77 -4.81
C LEU A 301 5.94 -0.47 -5.60
N ASN A 302 6.09 -0.17 -6.89
CA ASN A 302 4.97 -0.14 -7.83
C ASN A 302 4.64 -1.56 -8.31
N ALA A 303 4.09 -2.37 -7.40
CA ALA A 303 3.76 -3.76 -7.66
C ALA A 303 2.53 -4.20 -6.87
N CYS A 304 1.62 -4.92 -7.54
CA CYS A 304 0.37 -5.41 -6.95
C CYS A 304 0.60 -6.06 -5.58
N HIS A 305 -0.19 -5.64 -4.59
CA HIS A 305 -0.20 -6.24 -3.26
C HIS A 305 1.14 -6.17 -2.49
N SER A 306 2.09 -5.35 -2.93
CA SER A 306 3.41 -5.18 -2.28
C SER A 306 3.33 -4.72 -0.82
N GLY A 307 2.22 -4.07 -0.42
CA GLY A 307 1.98 -3.61 0.95
C GLY A 307 1.17 -4.56 1.83
N ARG A 308 0.84 -5.76 1.35
CA ARG A 308 0.11 -6.78 2.11
C ARG A 308 1.06 -7.65 2.92
N PHE A 309 0.54 -8.21 4.01
CA PHE A 309 1.28 -9.09 4.89
C PHE A 309 0.56 -10.41 5.06
N VAL A 310 1.33 -11.46 5.32
CA VAL A 310 0.80 -12.80 5.61
C VAL A 310 1.34 -13.29 6.95
N PRO A 311 0.55 -14.05 7.72
CA PRO A 311 1.06 -14.73 8.90
C PRO A 311 2.11 -15.79 8.54
N ASN A 312 3.24 -15.81 9.25
CA ASN A 312 4.37 -16.71 8.99
C ASN A 312 4.36 -17.99 9.85
N HIS A 313 3.18 -18.51 10.19
CA HIS A 313 3.07 -19.67 11.07
C HIS A 313 3.73 -20.94 10.51
N VAL A 314 3.80 -21.07 9.18
CA VAL A 314 4.40 -22.23 8.51
C VAL A 314 5.90 -22.34 8.80
N GLN A 315 6.57 -21.23 9.09
CA GLN A 315 7.98 -21.21 9.48
C GLN A 315 8.18 -21.21 11.00
N GLY A 316 7.11 -21.49 11.77
CA GLY A 316 7.16 -21.52 13.23
C GLY A 316 7.17 -20.14 13.88
N GLU A 317 6.72 -19.11 13.16
CA GLU A 317 6.77 -17.74 13.63
C GLU A 317 5.36 -17.13 13.79
N GLU A 318 5.13 -16.46 14.92
CA GLU A 318 3.91 -15.67 15.16
C GLU A 318 4.12 -14.22 14.72
N ALA A 319 4.41 -14.04 13.44
CA ALA A 319 4.72 -12.74 12.86
C ALA A 319 4.06 -12.53 11.51
N LEU A 320 3.89 -11.25 11.16
CA LEU A 320 3.56 -10.83 9.82
C LEU A 320 4.83 -10.73 8.97
N ARG A 321 4.72 -11.14 7.71
CA ARG A 321 5.77 -11.03 6.71
C ARG A 321 5.22 -10.43 5.44
N GLY A 322 5.99 -9.53 4.84
CA GLY A 322 5.64 -8.83 3.61
C GLY A 322 6.88 -8.15 3.05
N PHE A 323 6.76 -7.56 1.86
CA PHE A 323 7.90 -6.89 1.24
C PHE A 323 8.28 -5.59 1.98
N ALA A 324 7.30 -4.81 2.45
CA ALA A 324 7.56 -3.62 3.26
C ALA A 324 8.39 -3.95 4.52
N GLU A 325 7.99 -4.98 5.29
CA GLU A 325 8.76 -5.44 6.46
C GLU A 325 10.15 -5.91 6.06
N LEU A 326 10.28 -6.69 4.99
CA LEU A 326 11.57 -7.19 4.53
C LEU A 326 12.53 -6.03 4.21
N PHE A 327 12.10 -5.03 3.45
CA PHE A 327 12.97 -3.92 3.07
C PHE A 327 13.32 -3.02 4.26
N LEU A 328 12.38 -2.77 5.17
CA LEU A 328 12.67 -2.07 6.43
C LEU A 328 13.69 -2.82 7.28
N ARG A 329 13.52 -4.13 7.45
CA ARG A 329 14.47 -5.01 8.15
C ARG A 329 15.87 -5.02 7.51
N LYS A 330 15.94 -4.77 6.20
CA LYS A 330 17.21 -4.64 5.46
C LYS A 330 17.82 -3.23 5.56
N GLY A 331 17.13 -2.30 6.22
CA GLY A 331 17.65 -1.00 6.60
C GLY A 331 17.09 0.19 5.82
N ALA A 332 16.07 -0.02 4.97
CA ALA A 332 15.44 1.05 4.20
C ALA A 332 14.98 2.21 5.09
N GLY A 333 15.11 3.45 4.60
CA GLY A 333 14.68 4.65 5.32
C GLY A 333 13.16 4.81 5.41
N GLY A 334 12.45 4.14 4.50
CA GLY A 334 11.00 4.04 4.42
C GLY A 334 10.59 3.23 3.19
N CYS A 335 9.32 2.83 3.10
CA CYS A 335 8.76 2.06 2.00
C CYS A 335 7.42 2.64 1.55
N ILE A 336 7.30 3.03 0.28
CA ILE A 336 6.01 3.27 -0.37
C ILE A 336 5.59 1.98 -1.07
N VAL A 337 4.39 1.49 -0.75
CA VAL A 337 3.88 0.20 -1.24
C VAL A 337 2.41 0.31 -1.60
N THR A 338 1.86 -0.68 -2.31
CA THR A 338 0.44 -0.69 -2.70
C THR A 338 -0.35 -1.78 -1.98
N ALA A 339 -1.48 -1.41 -1.38
CA ALA A 339 -2.37 -2.33 -0.67
C ALA A 339 -3.11 -3.31 -1.60
N GLY A 340 -3.34 -2.92 -2.85
CA GLY A 340 -4.17 -3.64 -3.81
C GLY A 340 -3.48 -3.85 -5.15
N LYS A 341 -4.28 -4.16 -6.16
CA LYS A 341 -3.81 -4.41 -7.53
C LYS A 341 -3.60 -3.10 -8.29
N VAL A 342 -2.40 -2.92 -8.87
CA VAL A 342 -1.95 -1.71 -9.60
C VAL A 342 -2.00 -1.90 -11.13
N GLY A 343 -2.73 -2.92 -11.60
CA GLY A 343 -2.60 -3.44 -12.96
C GLY A 343 -3.22 -2.60 -14.08
N ASP A 344 -3.91 -1.50 -13.78
CA ASP A 344 -4.53 -0.66 -14.80
C ASP A 344 -3.72 0.62 -15.09
N GLN A 345 -4.00 1.23 -16.24
CA GLN A 345 -3.32 2.45 -16.68
C GLN A 345 -3.52 3.62 -15.71
N GLU A 346 -4.64 3.65 -14.98
CA GLU A 346 -4.96 4.71 -14.02
C GLU A 346 -4.07 4.62 -12.77
N ALA A 347 -3.92 3.43 -12.20
CA ALA A 347 -3.05 3.19 -11.05
C ALA A 347 -1.57 3.48 -11.40
N ARG A 348 -1.12 3.10 -12.61
CA ARG A 348 0.21 3.44 -13.13
C ARG A 348 0.40 4.94 -13.37
N ALA A 349 -0.63 5.66 -13.80
CA ALA A 349 -0.55 7.12 -13.93
C ALA A 349 -0.43 7.79 -12.55
N LEU A 350 -1.18 7.29 -11.56
CA LEU A 350 -1.18 7.82 -10.20
C LEU A 350 0.15 7.64 -9.48
N VAL A 351 0.78 6.46 -9.57
CA VAL A 351 2.09 6.23 -8.93
C VAL A 351 3.19 7.11 -9.55
N ARG A 352 3.20 7.27 -10.89
CA ARG A 352 4.13 8.18 -11.57
C ARG A 352 3.91 9.63 -11.14
N ARG A 353 2.65 10.05 -11.00
CA ARG A 353 2.32 11.39 -10.46
C ARG A 353 2.82 11.55 -9.03
N LEU A 354 2.54 10.57 -8.15
CA LEU A 354 2.98 10.59 -6.77
C LEU A 354 4.50 10.72 -6.66
N LEU A 355 5.26 9.92 -7.42
CA LEU A 355 6.72 9.99 -7.40
C LEU A 355 7.27 11.33 -7.88
N LYS A 356 6.68 11.92 -8.92
CA LYS A 356 7.01 13.27 -9.35
C LYS A 356 6.78 14.29 -8.23
N GLU A 357 5.66 14.20 -7.52
CA GLU A 357 5.32 15.11 -6.42
C GLU A 357 6.20 14.94 -5.18
N VAL A 358 6.66 13.71 -4.89
CA VAL A 358 7.64 13.43 -3.81
C VAL A 358 8.99 13.99 -4.18
N ALA A 359 9.50 13.69 -5.38
CA ALA A 359 10.83 14.11 -5.81
C ALA A 359 10.94 15.63 -6.00
N ALA A 360 9.85 16.30 -6.42
CA ALA A 360 9.81 17.75 -6.61
C ALA A 360 9.80 18.56 -5.29
N ARG A 361 9.65 17.91 -4.13
CA ARG A 361 9.56 18.57 -2.82
C ARG A 361 10.56 17.95 -1.83
N PRO A 362 11.88 18.12 -2.06
CA PRO A 362 12.90 17.36 -1.33
C PRO A 362 13.02 17.69 0.15
N ASP A 363 12.49 18.84 0.58
CA ASP A 363 12.49 19.28 1.97
C ASP A 363 11.19 18.90 2.71
N LEU A 364 10.18 18.41 2.00
CA LEU A 364 8.90 18.03 2.57
C LEU A 364 8.89 16.53 2.91
N PRO A 365 8.43 16.14 4.11
CA PRO A 365 8.29 14.72 4.43
C PRO A 365 7.38 13.99 3.43
N ILE A 366 7.73 12.73 3.16
CA ILE A 366 7.00 11.88 2.21
C ILE A 366 5.54 11.73 2.61
N THR A 367 5.29 11.61 3.92
CA THR A 367 3.95 11.49 4.52
C THR A 367 3.09 12.74 4.33
N GLU A 368 3.69 13.94 4.39
CA GLU A 368 3.03 15.21 4.08
C GLU A 368 2.70 15.29 2.59
N THR A 369 3.62 14.86 1.73
CA THR A 369 3.35 14.74 0.29
C THR A 369 2.17 13.79 0.00
N LEU A 370 2.13 12.63 0.64
CA LEU A 370 1.05 11.65 0.51
C LEU A 370 -0.30 12.18 1.02
N ARG A 371 -0.31 12.91 2.14
CA ARG A 371 -1.52 13.59 2.64
C ARG A 371 -2.06 14.55 1.59
N ASP A 372 -1.21 15.42 1.06
CA ASP A 372 -1.63 16.41 0.06
C ASP A 372 -2.13 15.76 -1.23
N PHE A 373 -1.47 14.68 -1.66
CA PHE A 373 -1.87 13.89 -2.82
C PHE A 373 -3.28 13.31 -2.65
N ARG A 374 -3.57 12.76 -1.47
CA ARG A 374 -4.90 12.23 -1.11
C ARG A 374 -5.93 13.34 -0.94
N ALA A 375 -5.56 14.48 -0.35
CA ALA A 375 -6.44 15.63 -0.21
C ALA A 375 -6.89 16.17 -1.57
N ARG A 376 -5.98 16.23 -2.57
CA ARG A 376 -6.34 16.53 -3.96
C ARG A 376 -7.29 15.49 -4.54
N ALA A 377 -7.05 14.19 -4.31
CA ALA A 377 -7.95 13.15 -4.78
C ALA A 377 -9.35 13.26 -4.17
N VAL A 378 -9.48 13.64 -2.90
CA VAL A 378 -10.78 13.94 -2.25
C VAL A 378 -11.42 15.17 -2.88
N HIS A 379 -10.65 16.24 -3.12
CA HIS A 379 -11.15 17.44 -3.78
C HIS A 379 -11.69 17.13 -5.19
N ASP A 380 -10.92 16.40 -6.01
CA ASP A 380 -11.32 15.97 -7.35
C ASP A 380 -12.52 15.00 -7.30
N PHE A 381 -12.62 14.20 -6.24
CA PHE A 381 -13.78 13.36 -5.98
C PHE A 381 -15.01 14.17 -5.57
N GLY A 382 -14.87 15.39 -5.04
CA GLY A 382 -15.98 16.22 -4.58
C GLY A 382 -16.60 15.75 -3.26
N THR A 383 -17.90 15.94 -3.09
CA THR A 383 -18.56 15.60 -1.82
C THR A 383 -18.56 14.10 -1.56
N LEU A 384 -18.00 13.71 -0.43
CA LEU A 384 -18.02 12.32 0.03
C LEU A 384 -19.42 11.88 0.49
N ALA A 385 -20.33 12.82 0.76
CA ALA A 385 -21.72 12.50 1.13
C ALA A 385 -22.53 11.87 -0.01
N ALA A 386 -22.09 12.03 -1.26
CA ALA A 386 -22.77 11.50 -2.44
C ALA A 386 -21.92 10.43 -3.16
N ILE A 387 -21.72 9.29 -2.51
CA ILE A 387 -21.04 8.14 -3.13
C ILE A 387 -21.90 7.64 -4.32
N PRO A 388 -21.38 7.62 -5.55
CA PRO A 388 -22.12 7.19 -6.75
C PRO A 388 -22.76 5.81 -6.58
N THR A 389 -24.02 5.65 -6.97
CA THR A 389 -24.72 4.37 -6.93
C THR A 389 -24.08 3.35 -7.85
N THR A 390 -24.28 2.06 -7.55
CA THR A 390 -23.77 0.97 -8.39
C THR A 390 -24.45 0.95 -9.77
N ARG A 391 -25.73 1.30 -9.82
CA ARG A 391 -26.54 1.38 -11.04
C ARG A 391 -27.26 2.72 -11.13
N ASN A 392 -27.50 3.15 -12.37
CA ASN A 392 -28.36 4.28 -12.70
C ASN A 392 -29.84 3.87 -12.62
N ASP A 393 -30.74 4.85 -12.77
CA ASP A 393 -32.20 4.64 -12.75
C ASP A 393 -32.71 3.71 -13.87
N ASP A 394 -31.94 3.57 -14.95
CA ASP A 394 -32.21 2.63 -16.06
C ASP A 394 -31.74 1.18 -15.77
N GLY A 395 -31.20 0.93 -14.57
CA GLY A 395 -30.67 -0.36 -14.14
C GLY A 395 -29.29 -0.71 -14.69
N GLN A 396 -28.67 0.13 -15.54
CA GLN A 396 -27.32 -0.07 -16.04
C GLN A 396 -26.27 0.32 -15.00
N VAL A 397 -25.09 -0.30 -15.08
CA VAL A 397 -23.96 0.04 -14.20
C VAL A 397 -23.52 1.48 -14.47
N ASP A 398 -23.39 2.29 -13.41
CA ASP A 398 -22.84 3.64 -13.50
C ASP A 398 -21.32 3.59 -13.70
N LYS A 399 -20.87 3.32 -14.94
CA LYS A 399 -19.44 3.18 -15.25
C LYS A 399 -18.65 4.45 -14.91
N VAL A 400 -19.25 5.62 -15.04
CA VAL A 400 -18.58 6.91 -14.79
C VAL A 400 -18.39 7.10 -13.29
N GLY A 401 -19.45 6.91 -12.49
CA GLY A 401 -19.36 6.98 -11.04
C GLY A 401 -18.44 5.92 -10.45
N GLN A 402 -18.49 4.67 -10.93
CA GLN A 402 -17.58 3.62 -10.48
C GLN A 402 -16.13 3.95 -10.81
N LYS A 403 -15.83 4.51 -12.00
CA LYS A 403 -14.48 4.96 -12.36
C LYS A 403 -14.00 6.10 -11.46
N ARG A 404 -14.88 7.04 -11.11
CA ARG A 404 -14.57 8.15 -10.18
C ARG A 404 -14.22 7.63 -8.78
N VAL A 405 -14.99 6.68 -8.25
CA VAL A 405 -14.70 6.04 -6.96
C VAL A 405 -13.39 5.25 -7.02
N LEU A 406 -13.15 4.50 -8.10
CA LEU A 406 -11.92 3.73 -8.27
C LEU A 406 -10.67 4.62 -8.21
N ARG A 407 -10.69 5.78 -8.88
CA ARG A 407 -9.60 6.76 -8.83
C ARG A 407 -9.33 7.28 -7.41
N LEU A 408 -10.39 7.56 -6.65
CA LEU A 408 -10.25 7.93 -5.24
C LEU A 408 -9.58 6.80 -4.46
N LEU A 409 -10.08 5.56 -4.56
CA LEU A 409 -9.52 4.42 -3.82
C LEU A 409 -8.06 4.15 -4.19
N TYR A 410 -7.66 4.33 -5.45
CA TYR A 410 -6.25 4.22 -5.85
C TYR A 410 -5.34 5.28 -5.24
N ALA A 411 -5.80 6.50 -5.05
CA ALA A 411 -5.00 7.51 -4.37
C ALA A 411 -4.68 7.13 -2.91
N PHE A 412 -5.56 6.35 -2.28
CA PHE A 412 -5.42 5.86 -0.91
C PHE A 412 -4.78 4.47 -0.81
N MET A 413 -4.55 3.79 -1.95
CA MET A 413 -3.91 2.46 -1.99
C MET A 413 -2.41 2.52 -1.72
N PHE A 414 -1.77 3.67 -1.91
CA PHE A 414 -0.36 3.88 -1.62
C PHE A 414 -0.17 4.07 -0.12
N HIS A 415 0.45 3.09 0.54
CA HIS A 415 0.79 3.14 1.95
C HIS A 415 2.27 3.50 2.10
N TYR A 416 2.60 4.20 3.19
CA TYR A 416 3.98 4.47 3.56
C TYR A 416 4.30 3.81 4.90
N TYR A 417 5.36 3.01 4.94
CA TYR A 417 5.91 2.42 6.16
C TYR A 417 7.27 3.05 6.45
N GLY A 418 7.47 3.57 7.66
CA GLY A 418 8.71 4.25 8.03
C GLY A 418 8.48 5.41 8.97
N HIS A 419 9.52 6.21 9.19
CA HIS A 419 9.42 7.38 10.05
C HIS A 419 8.59 8.50 9.39
N PRO A 420 7.69 9.18 10.10
CA PRO A 420 6.86 10.23 9.52
C PRO A 420 7.62 11.44 8.97
N ARG A 421 8.86 11.67 9.40
CA ARG A 421 9.69 12.82 9.00
C ARG A 421 10.69 12.51 7.88
N THR A 422 10.69 11.29 7.34
CA THR A 422 11.58 10.92 6.25
C THR A 422 11.32 11.79 5.01
N THR A 423 12.38 12.30 4.42
CA THR A 423 12.39 13.12 3.19
C THR A 423 13.17 12.41 2.09
N LEU A 424 12.94 12.80 0.83
CA LEU A 424 13.66 12.26 -0.34
C LEU A 424 14.34 13.39 -1.10
N ARG A 425 15.66 13.29 -1.29
CA ARG A 425 16.44 14.23 -2.13
C ARG A 425 17.20 13.48 -3.22
N LEU A 426 16.71 13.58 -4.45
CA LEU A 426 17.36 12.98 -5.60
C LEU A 426 18.45 13.88 -6.19
N VAL A 427 19.53 13.29 -6.69
CA VAL A 427 20.60 13.99 -7.41
C VAL A 427 20.18 14.20 -8.87
N ALA A 428 20.44 15.39 -9.43
CA ALA A 428 20.14 15.70 -10.82
C ALA A 428 21.08 14.94 -11.78
N GLY A 429 20.58 14.55 -12.95
CA GLY A 429 21.40 13.88 -13.99
C GLY A 429 22.31 14.86 -14.74
N GLU A 430 23.44 14.35 -15.27
CA GLU A 430 24.47 15.16 -15.95
C GLU A 430 23.95 15.95 -17.16
N GLU A 431 22.91 15.47 -17.86
CA GLU A 431 22.31 16.15 -19.01
C GLU A 431 21.71 17.53 -18.68
N HIS A 432 21.45 17.85 -17.40
CA HIS A 432 20.99 19.18 -16.98
C HIS A 432 22.09 20.10 -16.44
N SER A 433 23.31 19.59 -16.20
CA SER A 433 24.42 20.40 -15.68
C SER A 433 25.15 21.22 -16.76
N ALA A 434 24.89 20.94 -18.04
CA ALA A 434 25.56 21.61 -19.16
C ALA A 434 24.93 22.98 -19.55
N GLY A 435 23.86 23.43 -18.88
CA GLY A 435 23.05 24.58 -19.33
C GLY A 435 22.90 25.78 -18.40
N GLY A 436 23.59 25.83 -17.25
CA GLY A 436 23.24 26.79 -16.18
C GLY A 436 24.42 27.40 -15.45
N GLY A 437 25.36 28.00 -16.18
CA GLY A 437 26.24 29.01 -15.63
C GLY A 437 25.62 30.40 -15.81
N ASP A 438 24.89 30.88 -14.80
CA ASP A 438 24.83 32.31 -14.51
C ASP A 438 24.60 32.49 -12.99
N PRO A 439 25.38 33.36 -12.33
CA PRO A 439 25.36 33.50 -10.88
C PRO A 439 24.19 34.39 -10.44
N TRP A 440 23.50 33.96 -9.39
CA TRP A 440 22.76 34.84 -8.48
C TRP A 440 23.65 35.20 -7.29
#